data_AF-A0A7X1C843-F1
#
_entry.id   AF-A0A7X1C843-F1
#
_cell.length_a   1.000
_cell.length_b   1.000
_cell.length_c   1.000
_cell.angle_alpha   90.00
_cell.angle_beta   90.00
_cell.angle_gamma   90.00
#
_symmetry.space_group_name_H-M   'P 1'
#
loop_
_entity.id
_entity.type
_entity.pdbx_description
1 polymer ?
#
loop_
_entity_poly.entity_id
_entity_poly.type
_entity_poly.pdbx_seq_one_letter_code
_entity_poly.pdbx_strand_id
1 'polypeptide(L)'
;MTISQVKQTAKESLRGNWGIAIGIFVLAWLLETIASGILGWIPFIGWIALILLTGPLYVGVSWVYLAISRKELPDVAYMFSGFKEFGRTFLAYLLICIFTFLWSLLLIVPGIIKAYSYSQTFFILRDNPNISALDAITESRHMMNGHKGRLFGLSLTFLLWYLIPIAVGIVGVIIIAGGMASISYNTTDPTEIINALAAGATFGGLVLILASWVISLGISLYVYPYFITSVAVFYDDLYAANEATYTDETVIVEEEVVDPFAKSEEDPFADDTHPEGFGPETTKEPEAPKDENEPK
;
A
#
# COMPACT_ATOMS: atom_id res chain seq x y z
N MET A 1 -5.91 -9.25 12.37
CA MET A 1 -7.37 -9.04 12.60
C MET A 1 -8.23 -9.56 11.44
N THR A 2 -9.51 -9.88 11.69
CA THR A 2 -10.51 -10.14 10.62
C THR A 2 -10.99 -8.82 9.99
N ILE A 3 -11.54 -8.87 8.77
CA ILE A 3 -12.08 -7.69 8.06
C ILE A 3 -13.16 -6.96 8.90
N SER A 4 -13.99 -7.71 9.63
CA SER A 4 -15.01 -7.13 10.49
C SER A 4 -14.40 -6.37 11.66
N GLN A 5 -13.36 -6.93 12.30
CA GLN A 5 -12.65 -6.28 13.39
C GLN A 5 -11.93 -5.01 12.92
N VAL A 6 -11.23 -5.05 11.79
CA VAL A 6 -10.57 -3.86 11.19
C VAL A 6 -11.57 -2.73 10.99
N LYS A 7 -12.73 -3.04 10.39
CA LYS A 7 -13.81 -2.07 10.18
C LYS A 7 -14.39 -1.54 11.48
N GLN A 8 -14.61 -2.40 12.48
CA GLN A 8 -15.10 -1.97 13.78
C GLN A 8 -14.11 -1.02 14.47
N THR A 9 -12.84 -1.40 14.55
CA THR A 9 -11.78 -0.57 15.14
C THR A 9 -11.67 0.78 14.42
N ALA A 10 -11.69 0.79 13.09
CA ALA A 10 -11.65 2.04 12.32
C ALA A 10 -12.88 2.94 12.61
N LYS A 11 -14.07 2.34 12.71
CA LYS A 11 -15.29 3.07 13.08
C LYS A 11 -15.20 3.64 14.49
N GLU A 12 -14.60 2.90 15.43
CA GLU A 12 -14.35 3.35 16.80
C GLU A 12 -13.35 4.49 16.85
N SER A 13 -12.24 4.42 16.12
CA SER A 13 -11.24 5.50 16.03
C SER A 13 -11.81 6.79 15.41
N LEU A 14 -12.83 6.68 14.55
CA LEU A 14 -13.54 7.83 14.00
C LEU A 14 -14.58 8.43 14.97
N ARG A 15 -14.98 7.73 16.04
CA ARG A 15 -15.97 8.27 17.00
C ARG A 15 -15.37 9.50 17.70
N GLY A 16 -16.07 10.64 17.58
CA GLY A 16 -15.59 11.93 18.06
C GLY A 16 -14.78 12.73 17.03
N ASN A 17 -14.20 12.08 16.02
CA ASN A 17 -13.33 12.70 15.01
C ASN A 17 -13.94 12.76 13.60
N TRP A 18 -15.18 12.27 13.39
CA TRP A 18 -15.86 12.30 12.09
C TRP A 18 -15.87 13.68 11.43
N GLY A 19 -16.10 14.75 12.21
CA GLY A 19 -16.11 16.12 11.67
C GLY A 19 -14.76 16.52 11.07
N ILE A 20 -13.65 16.22 11.76
CA ILE A 20 -12.29 16.50 11.27
C ILE A 20 -11.99 15.62 10.05
N ALA A 21 -12.30 14.32 10.13
CA ALA A 21 -12.05 13.37 9.05
C ALA A 21 -12.77 13.77 7.74
N ILE A 22 -14.06 14.12 7.84
CA ILE A 22 -14.86 14.65 6.72
C ILE A 22 -14.28 15.98 6.24
N GLY A 23 -13.93 16.88 7.16
CA GLY A 23 -13.32 18.17 6.84
C GLY A 23 -12.04 18.04 6.04
N ILE A 24 -11.17 17.09 6.40
CA ILE A 24 -9.91 16.78 5.70
C ILE A 24 -10.19 16.26 4.29
N PHE A 25 -11.15 15.33 4.15
CA PHE A 25 -11.56 14.84 2.85
C PHE A 25 -12.11 15.97 1.96
N VAL A 26 -13.04 16.77 2.46
CA VAL A 26 -13.65 17.87 1.71
C VAL A 26 -12.61 18.92 1.34
N LEU A 27 -11.72 19.29 2.26
CA LEU A 27 -10.67 20.26 2.01
C LEU A 27 -9.69 19.75 0.96
N ALA A 28 -9.21 18.51 1.08
CA ALA A 28 -8.35 17.89 0.07
C ALA A 28 -9.02 17.87 -1.30
N TRP A 29 -10.28 17.42 -1.37
CA TRP A 29 -11.05 17.36 -2.60
C TRP A 29 -11.28 18.74 -3.23
N LEU A 30 -11.58 19.77 -2.43
CA LEU A 30 -11.73 21.14 -2.90
C LEU A 30 -10.41 21.71 -3.43
N LEU A 31 -9.29 21.49 -2.71
CA LEU A 31 -7.97 21.93 -3.14
C LEU A 31 -7.60 21.32 -4.50
N GLU A 32 -7.80 20.01 -4.65
CA GLU A 32 -7.56 19.31 -5.92
C GLU A 32 -8.49 19.81 -7.04
N THR A 33 -9.77 20.03 -6.74
CA THR A 33 -10.76 20.51 -7.73
C THR A 33 -10.44 21.92 -8.20
N ILE A 34 -10.12 22.84 -7.28
CA ILE A 34 -9.75 24.22 -7.59
C ILE A 34 -8.41 24.25 -8.35
N ALA A 35 -7.41 23.50 -7.88
CA ALA A 35 -6.12 23.40 -8.54
C ALA A 35 -6.28 22.88 -9.97
N SER A 36 -7.06 21.82 -10.18
CA SER A 36 -7.36 21.26 -11.50
C SER A 36 -8.09 22.27 -12.40
N GLY A 37 -9.08 22.97 -11.86
CA GLY A 37 -9.84 24.00 -12.58
C GLY A 37 -9.01 25.21 -13.02
N ILE A 38 -7.92 25.54 -12.32
CA ILE A 38 -7.01 26.64 -12.67
C ILE A 38 -5.87 26.14 -13.56
N LEU A 39 -5.17 25.10 -13.11
CA LEU A 39 -3.95 24.59 -13.77
C LEU A 39 -4.27 23.79 -15.03
N GLY A 40 -5.45 23.17 -15.14
CA GLY A 40 -5.83 22.34 -16.28
C GLY A 40 -5.90 23.09 -17.61
N TRP A 41 -6.03 24.42 -17.59
CA TRP A 41 -6.00 25.26 -18.79
C TRP A 41 -4.59 25.46 -19.36
N ILE A 42 -3.55 25.15 -18.59
CA ILE A 42 -2.15 25.31 -19.01
C ILE A 42 -1.64 23.94 -19.49
N PRO A 43 -1.43 23.74 -20.81
CA PRO A 43 -0.98 22.46 -21.33
C PRO A 43 0.42 22.12 -20.81
N PHE A 44 0.67 20.83 -20.55
CA PHE A 44 1.91 20.25 -20.01
C PHE A 44 2.31 20.75 -18.62
N ILE A 45 2.53 22.06 -18.42
CA ILE A 45 2.98 22.65 -17.16
C ILE A 45 1.92 22.48 -16.06
N GLY A 46 0.64 22.70 -16.40
CA GLY A 46 -0.45 22.53 -15.45
C GLY A 46 -0.54 21.10 -14.91
N TRP A 47 -0.37 20.11 -15.79
CA TRP A 47 -0.36 18.69 -15.43
C TRP A 47 0.80 18.33 -14.50
N ILE A 48 2.00 18.86 -14.75
CA ILE A 48 3.15 18.67 -13.88
C ILE A 48 2.91 19.31 -12.51
N ALA A 49 2.38 20.55 -12.49
CA ALA A 49 2.06 21.26 -11.26
C ALA A 49 1.00 20.52 -10.41
N LEU A 50 0.01 19.91 -11.06
CA LEU A 50 -0.98 19.06 -10.38
C LEU A 50 -0.32 17.84 -9.72
N ILE A 51 0.52 17.11 -10.44
CA ILE A 51 1.21 15.93 -9.88
C ILE A 51 2.11 16.32 -8.69
N LEU A 52 2.79 17.47 -8.77
CA LEU A 52 3.61 18.00 -7.68
C LEU A 52 2.78 18.39 -6.44
N LEU A 53 1.54 18.83 -6.62
CA LEU A 53 0.61 19.13 -5.53
C LEU A 53 0.03 17.84 -4.93
N THR A 54 -0.51 16.97 -5.78
CA THR A 54 -1.28 15.79 -5.37
C THR A 54 -0.44 14.79 -4.59
N GLY A 55 0.82 14.54 -4.97
CA GLY A 55 1.64 13.52 -4.32
C GLY A 55 1.82 13.77 -2.82
N PRO A 56 2.47 14.87 -2.41
CA PRO A 56 2.65 15.21 -1.00
C PRO A 56 1.33 15.41 -0.24
N LEU A 57 0.30 15.98 -0.88
CA LEU A 57 -1.02 16.15 -0.28
C LEU A 57 -1.67 14.80 0.05
N TYR A 58 -1.64 13.86 -0.89
CA TYR A 58 -2.16 12.51 -0.71
C TYR A 58 -1.46 11.79 0.46
N VAL A 59 -0.13 11.89 0.52
CA VAL A 59 0.65 11.32 1.62
C VAL A 59 0.30 11.98 2.96
N GLY A 60 0.24 13.30 3.03
CA GLY A 60 -0.12 13.99 4.27
C GLY A 60 -1.54 13.68 4.73
N VAL A 61 -2.51 13.57 3.82
CA VAL A 61 -3.87 13.08 4.13
C VAL A 61 -3.81 11.66 4.71
N SER A 62 -3.04 10.74 4.11
CA SER A 62 -2.88 9.38 4.66
C SER A 62 -2.32 9.40 6.09
N TRP A 63 -1.38 10.29 6.40
CA TRP A 63 -0.81 10.43 7.74
C TRP A 63 -1.82 10.96 8.76
N VAL A 64 -2.70 11.89 8.37
CA VAL A 64 -3.81 12.35 9.21
C VAL A 64 -4.72 11.18 9.58
N TYR A 65 -5.07 10.33 8.62
CA TYR A 65 -5.95 9.19 8.89
C TYR A 65 -5.29 8.11 9.74
N LEU A 66 -3.98 7.92 9.60
CA LEU A 66 -3.20 7.08 10.53
C LEU A 66 -3.11 7.70 11.93
N ALA A 67 -3.05 9.03 12.05
CA ALA A 67 -3.10 9.71 13.34
C ALA A 67 -4.47 9.47 14.01
N ILE A 68 -5.55 9.63 13.25
CA ILE A 68 -6.92 9.36 13.71
C ILE A 68 -7.08 7.89 14.13
N SER A 69 -6.57 6.92 13.36
CA SER A 69 -6.66 5.50 13.72
C SER A 69 -6.00 5.21 15.07
N ARG A 70 -4.87 5.89 15.34
CA ARG A 70 -4.10 5.83 16.60
C ARG A 70 -4.62 6.74 17.71
N LYS A 71 -5.77 7.41 17.50
CA LYS A 71 -6.39 8.36 18.44
C LYS A 71 -5.51 9.56 18.81
N GLU A 72 -4.53 9.86 17.97
CA GLU A 72 -3.87 11.16 17.97
C GLU A 72 -4.91 12.17 17.45
N LEU A 73 -4.96 13.38 18.01
CA LEU A 73 -5.89 14.43 17.59
C LEU A 73 -5.17 15.37 16.62
N PRO A 74 -5.03 15.04 15.32
CA PRO A 74 -4.34 15.90 14.38
C PRO A 74 -5.13 17.19 14.13
N ASP A 75 -4.43 18.31 14.10
CA ASP A 75 -4.98 19.54 13.54
C ASP A 75 -5.11 19.42 12.02
N VAL A 76 -6.02 20.20 11.42
CA VAL A 76 -6.29 20.17 9.98
C VAL A 76 -5.03 20.47 9.17
N ALA A 77 -4.18 21.37 9.66
CA ALA A 77 -2.91 21.72 9.02
C ALA A 77 -1.95 20.52 8.90
N TYR A 78 -2.14 19.45 9.68
CA TYR A 78 -1.30 18.26 9.60
C TYR A 78 -1.40 17.56 8.24
N MET A 79 -2.49 17.72 7.47
CA MET A 79 -2.58 17.17 6.11
C MET A 79 -1.52 17.71 5.15
N PHE A 80 -0.93 18.87 5.46
CA PHE A 80 0.15 19.47 4.67
C PHE A 80 1.55 19.00 5.13
N SER A 81 1.66 18.11 6.11
CA SER A 81 2.94 17.58 6.58
C SER A 81 3.73 16.89 5.46
N GLY A 82 3.04 16.28 4.50
CA GLY A 82 3.69 15.63 3.37
C GLY A 82 4.53 16.60 2.53
N PHE A 83 4.20 17.89 2.51
CA PHE A 83 5.00 18.92 1.83
C PHE A 83 6.29 19.28 2.57
N LYS A 84 6.36 19.06 3.88
CA LYS A 84 7.60 19.29 4.65
C LYS A 84 8.71 18.33 4.23
N GLU A 85 8.33 17.13 3.80
CA GLU A 85 9.22 16.08 3.32
C GLU A 85 9.05 15.83 1.82
N PHE A 86 8.82 16.92 1.07
CA PHE A 86 8.41 16.91 -0.33
C PHE A 86 9.15 15.89 -1.18
N GLY A 87 10.49 15.87 -1.13
CA GLY A 87 11.30 14.99 -1.97
C GLY A 87 10.96 13.52 -1.80
N ARG A 88 10.75 13.05 -0.57
CA ARG A 88 10.42 11.65 -0.29
C ARG A 88 8.96 11.33 -0.57
N THR A 89 8.05 12.19 -0.13
CA THR A 89 6.61 11.94 -0.29
C THR A 89 6.19 11.99 -1.75
N PHE A 90 6.70 12.97 -2.50
CA PHE A 90 6.51 13.07 -3.94
C PHE A 90 7.12 11.88 -4.68
N LEU A 91 8.38 11.51 -4.36
CA LEU A 91 9.05 10.41 -5.03
C LEU A 91 8.36 9.07 -4.77
N ALA A 92 7.91 8.80 -3.54
CA ALA A 92 7.15 7.60 -3.22
C ALA A 92 5.84 7.53 -4.01
N TYR A 93 5.08 8.63 -4.05
CA TYR A 93 3.84 8.70 -4.81
C TYR A 93 4.10 8.46 -6.32
N LEU A 94 5.08 9.17 -6.88
CA LEU A 94 5.45 9.06 -8.28
C LEU A 94 5.89 7.63 -8.66
N LEU A 95 6.74 7.00 -7.86
CA LEU A 95 7.21 5.63 -8.10
C LEU A 95 6.07 4.62 -8.04
N ILE A 96 5.15 4.75 -7.08
CA ILE A 96 3.96 3.90 -6.99
C ILE A 96 3.09 4.06 -8.23
N CYS A 97 2.88 5.30 -8.70
CA CYS A 97 2.12 5.56 -9.93
C CYS A 97 2.80 4.89 -11.14
N ILE A 98 4.11 5.08 -11.32
CA ILE A 98 4.87 4.49 -12.43
C ILE A 98 4.83 2.96 -12.37
N PHE A 99 5.15 2.36 -11.22
CA PHE A 99 5.15 0.91 -11.10
C PHE A 99 3.76 0.32 -11.33
N THR A 100 2.72 0.89 -10.72
CA THR A 100 1.34 0.45 -10.93
C THR A 100 0.92 0.58 -12.40
N PHE A 101 1.30 1.68 -13.08
CA PHE A 101 1.04 1.88 -14.50
C PHE A 101 1.74 0.84 -15.38
N LEU A 102 3.03 0.59 -15.15
CA LEU A 102 3.80 -0.42 -15.89
C LEU A 102 3.20 -1.82 -15.74
N TRP A 103 2.78 -2.20 -14.53
CA TRP A 103 2.11 -3.47 -14.29
C TRP A 103 0.73 -3.55 -14.95
N SER A 104 -0.01 -2.44 -14.96
CA SER A 104 -1.33 -2.35 -15.59
C SER A 104 -1.23 -2.41 -17.12
N LEU A 105 -0.14 -1.91 -17.71
CA LEU A 105 0.14 -1.98 -19.15
C LEU A 105 0.38 -3.43 -19.61
N LEU A 106 1.00 -4.25 -18.76
CA LEU A 106 1.19 -5.67 -19.06
C LEU A 106 -0.16 -6.38 -19.05
N LEU A 107 -0.92 -6.26 -17.96
CA LEU A 107 -2.27 -6.78 -17.81
C LEU A 107 -3.00 -6.03 -16.65
N ILE A 108 -4.32 -5.93 -16.73
CA ILE A 108 -5.13 -5.23 -15.71
C ILE A 108 -5.03 -5.91 -14.32
N VAL A 109 -5.12 -7.24 -14.28
CA VAL A 109 -5.12 -8.02 -13.02
C VAL A 109 -3.81 -7.85 -12.21
N PRO A 110 -2.60 -8.03 -12.78
CA PRO A 110 -1.37 -7.80 -12.02
C PRO A 110 -1.18 -6.33 -11.64
N GLY A 111 -1.69 -5.38 -12.43
CA GLY A 111 -1.76 -3.96 -12.05
C GLY A 111 -2.49 -3.75 -10.71
N ILE A 112 -3.68 -4.34 -10.57
CA ILE A 112 -4.46 -4.30 -9.33
C ILE A 112 -3.70 -4.96 -8.17
N ILE A 113 -3.12 -6.15 -8.37
CA ILE A 113 -2.36 -6.85 -7.30
C ILE A 113 -1.17 -6.02 -6.82
N LYS A 114 -0.48 -5.32 -7.73
CA LYS A 114 0.68 -4.48 -7.39
C LYS A 114 0.25 -3.19 -6.70
N ALA A 115 -0.85 -2.57 -7.11
CA ALA A 115 -1.44 -1.43 -6.37
C ALA A 115 -1.69 -1.80 -4.89
N TYR A 116 -2.27 -2.97 -4.61
CA TYR A 116 -2.43 -3.45 -3.23
C TYR A 116 -1.10 -3.75 -2.54
N SER A 117 -0.09 -4.25 -3.26
CA SER A 117 1.24 -4.50 -2.69
C SER A 117 1.93 -3.23 -2.18
N TYR A 118 1.61 -2.07 -2.75
CA TYR A 118 2.21 -0.77 -2.41
C TYR A 118 1.38 0.08 -1.45
N SER A 119 0.19 -0.40 -1.07
CA SER A 119 -0.79 0.34 -0.29
C SER A 119 -0.30 0.84 1.07
N GLN A 120 0.69 0.18 1.66
CA GLN A 120 1.21 0.50 3.01
C GLN A 120 2.38 1.49 2.98
N THR A 121 2.93 1.76 1.80
CA THR A 121 4.13 2.60 1.63
C THR A 121 4.02 3.95 2.35
N PHE A 122 2.88 4.64 2.21
CA PHE A 122 2.73 5.98 2.78
C PHE A 122 2.69 5.98 4.31
N PHE A 123 2.16 4.92 4.92
CA PHE A 123 2.17 4.75 6.37
C PHE A 123 3.58 4.43 6.89
N ILE A 124 4.31 3.57 6.17
CA ILE A 124 5.73 3.26 6.47
C ILE A 124 6.59 4.53 6.41
N LEU A 125 6.36 5.41 5.44
CA LEU A 125 7.06 6.70 5.36
C LEU A 125 6.86 7.56 6.61
N ARG A 126 5.69 7.47 7.25
CA ARG A 126 5.37 8.23 8.46
C ARG A 126 6.12 7.68 9.67
N ASP A 127 6.10 6.35 9.83
CA ASP A 127 6.68 5.69 11.00
C ASP A 127 8.20 5.62 10.93
N ASN A 128 8.77 5.54 9.72
CA ASN A 128 10.21 5.50 9.51
C ASN A 128 10.70 6.78 8.81
N PRO A 129 10.94 7.88 9.53
CA PRO A 129 11.28 9.17 8.94
C PRO A 129 12.67 9.22 8.28
N ASN A 130 13.45 8.14 8.32
CA ASN A 130 14.74 8.03 7.63
C ASN A 130 14.72 7.05 6.44
N ILE A 131 13.61 6.34 6.21
CA ILE A 131 13.52 5.37 5.10
C ILE A 131 13.49 6.09 3.75
N SER A 132 14.09 5.50 2.72
CA SER A 132 13.96 6.02 1.36
C SER A 132 12.60 5.66 0.75
N ALA A 133 12.19 6.38 -0.29
CA ALA A 133 10.93 6.10 -1.00
C ALA A 133 10.89 4.68 -1.60
N LEU A 134 12.00 4.19 -2.17
CA LEU A 134 12.08 2.85 -2.75
C LEU A 134 12.09 1.76 -1.68
N ASP A 135 12.80 1.98 -0.59
CA ASP A 135 12.86 1.01 0.51
C ASP A 135 11.50 0.87 1.17
N ALA A 136 10.74 1.96 1.34
CA ALA A 136 9.37 1.89 1.84
C ALA A 136 8.40 1.13 0.92
N ILE A 137 8.55 1.29 -0.40
CA ILE A 137 7.76 0.50 -1.38
C ILE A 137 8.11 -0.98 -1.28
N THR A 138 9.39 -1.29 -1.06
CA THR A 138 9.88 -2.65 -0.90
C THR A 138 9.33 -3.26 0.39
N GLU A 139 9.41 -2.53 1.50
CA GLU A 139 8.87 -2.93 2.80
C GLU A 139 7.36 -3.16 2.73
N SER A 140 6.61 -2.24 2.11
CA SER A 140 5.17 -2.44 1.85
C SER A 140 4.90 -3.73 1.10
N ARG A 141 5.73 -4.09 0.11
CA ARG A 141 5.56 -5.32 -0.66
C ARG A 141 5.78 -6.56 0.19
N HIS A 142 6.79 -6.54 1.07
CA HIS A 142 7.08 -7.64 2.00
C HIS A 142 5.96 -7.82 3.01
N MET A 143 5.57 -6.75 3.71
CA MET A 143 4.48 -6.73 4.69
C MET A 143 3.13 -7.18 4.08
N MET A 144 2.89 -6.85 2.81
CA MET A 144 1.65 -7.24 2.11
C MET A 144 1.65 -8.67 1.57
N ASN A 145 2.75 -9.42 1.59
CA ASN A 145 2.74 -10.81 1.12
C ASN A 145 1.82 -11.66 2.00
N GLY A 146 0.96 -12.47 1.37
CA GLY A 146 -0.13 -13.20 2.06
C GLY A 146 -1.37 -12.35 2.42
N HIS A 147 -1.26 -11.01 2.43
CA HIS A 147 -2.31 -10.12 2.94
C HIS A 147 -3.11 -9.34 1.88
N LYS A 148 -2.67 -9.36 0.60
CA LYS A 148 -3.30 -8.62 -0.52
C LYS A 148 -4.77 -8.97 -0.71
N GLY A 149 -5.13 -10.25 -0.62
CA GLY A 149 -6.52 -10.70 -0.74
C GLY A 149 -7.42 -10.20 0.38
N ARG A 150 -6.87 -10.05 1.59
CA ARG A 150 -7.59 -9.51 2.76
C ARG A 150 -7.91 -8.02 2.55
N LEU A 151 -6.93 -7.26 2.05
CA LEU A 151 -7.14 -5.84 1.71
C LEU A 151 -8.08 -5.66 0.52
N PHE A 152 -8.00 -6.52 -0.50
CA PHE A 152 -8.95 -6.53 -1.61
C PHE A 152 -10.39 -6.78 -1.14
N GLY A 153 -10.59 -7.77 -0.27
CA GLY A 153 -11.89 -8.04 0.34
C GLY A 153 -12.41 -6.87 1.17
N LEU A 154 -11.54 -6.19 1.93
CA LEU A 154 -11.88 -4.97 2.65
C LEU A 154 -12.38 -3.89 1.68
N SER A 155 -11.60 -3.56 0.65
CA SER A 155 -11.96 -2.58 -0.39
C SER A 155 -13.27 -2.91 -1.09
N LEU A 156 -13.53 -4.18 -1.38
CA LEU A 156 -14.77 -4.61 -2.04
C LEU A 156 -16.00 -4.23 -1.19
N THR A 157 -15.93 -4.37 0.14
CA THR A 157 -17.07 -3.99 1.00
C THR A 157 -17.39 -2.49 0.97
N PHE A 158 -16.41 -1.64 0.66
CA PHE A 158 -16.62 -0.20 0.47
C PHE A 158 -17.03 0.15 -0.95
N LEU A 159 -16.49 -0.56 -1.95
CA LEU A 159 -16.83 -0.34 -3.36
C LEU A 159 -18.31 -0.59 -3.65
N LEU A 160 -18.94 -1.55 -2.93
CA LEU A 160 -20.37 -1.85 -3.07
C LEU A 160 -21.28 -0.64 -2.82
N TRP A 161 -20.88 0.33 -2.00
CA TRP A 161 -21.65 1.56 -1.76
C TRP A 161 -21.77 2.42 -3.02
N TYR A 162 -20.78 2.38 -3.91
CA TYR A 162 -20.77 3.16 -5.14
C TYR A 162 -21.59 2.51 -6.27
N LEU A 163 -22.10 1.29 -6.10
CA LEU A 163 -22.96 0.66 -7.12
C LEU A 163 -24.27 1.45 -7.33
N ILE A 164 -24.81 2.05 -6.27
CA ILE A 164 -26.05 2.84 -6.34
C ILE A 164 -25.89 4.08 -7.24
N PRO A 165 -24.95 5.01 -6.97
CA PRO A 165 -24.78 6.17 -7.85
C PRO A 165 -24.36 5.76 -9.26
N ILE A 166 -23.58 4.69 -9.43
CA ILE A 166 -23.22 4.16 -10.76
C ILE A 166 -24.48 3.72 -11.53
N ALA A 167 -25.38 2.96 -10.91
CA ALA A 167 -26.61 2.52 -11.55
C ALA A 167 -27.49 3.70 -11.97
N VAL A 168 -27.66 4.70 -11.10
CA VAL A 168 -28.40 5.94 -11.41
C VAL A 168 -27.75 6.68 -12.59
N GLY A 169 -26.42 6.77 -12.60
CA GLY A 169 -25.66 7.40 -13.68
C GLY A 169 -25.82 6.69 -15.02
N ILE A 170 -25.76 5.35 -15.03
CA ILE A 170 -25.97 4.53 -16.24
C ILE A 170 -27.36 4.78 -16.84
N VAL A 171 -28.39 4.79 -16.00
CA VAL A 171 -29.77 5.10 -16.45
C VAL A 171 -29.83 6.50 -17.06
N GLY A 172 -29.21 7.49 -16.41
CA GLY A 172 -29.09 8.84 -16.95
C GLY A 172 -28.43 8.88 -18.33
N VAL A 173 -27.30 8.18 -18.50
CA VAL A 173 -26.59 8.09 -19.79
C VAL A 173 -27.46 7.44 -20.88
N ILE A 174 -28.16 6.34 -20.56
CA ILE A 174 -29.04 5.65 -21.52
C ILE A 174 -30.16 6.58 -21.99
N ILE A 175 -30.77 7.34 -21.07
CA ILE A 175 -31.84 8.29 -21.40
C ILE A 175 -31.32 9.44 -22.28
N ILE A 176 -30.14 9.99 -21.96
CA ILE A 176 -29.49 11.02 -22.79
C ILE A 176 -29.22 10.49 -24.19
N ALA A 177 -28.64 9.29 -24.29
CA ALA A 177 -28.33 8.67 -25.58
C ALA A 177 -29.59 8.47 -26.43
N GLY A 178 -30.68 8.00 -25.81
CA GLY A 178 -31.98 7.85 -26.47
C GLY A 178 -32.54 9.18 -26.98
N GLY A 179 -32.58 10.21 -26.13
CA GLY A 179 -33.05 11.55 -26.50
C GLY A 179 -32.24 12.18 -27.64
N MET A 180 -30.91 12.11 -27.57
CA MET A 180 -30.02 12.65 -28.61
C MET A 180 -30.14 11.91 -29.95
N ALA A 181 -30.29 10.58 -29.91
CA ALA A 181 -30.52 9.77 -31.11
C ALA A 181 -31.84 10.19 -31.79
N SER A 182 -32.93 10.35 -31.02
CA SER A 182 -34.23 10.77 -31.56
C SER A 182 -34.21 12.14 -32.25
N ILE A 183 -33.40 13.10 -31.76
CA ILE A 183 -33.21 14.40 -32.42
C ILE A 183 -32.48 14.24 -33.76
N SER A 184 -31.54 13.31 -33.84
CA SER A 184 -30.68 13.15 -35.03
C SER A 184 -31.42 12.47 -36.20
N TYR A 185 -32.28 11.48 -35.91
CA TYR A 185 -33.00 10.69 -36.92
C TYR A 185 -34.23 11.40 -37.51
N ASN A 186 -34.78 12.42 -36.84
CA ASN A 186 -36.00 13.13 -37.27
C ASN A 186 -35.72 14.46 -38.00
N THR A 187 -34.48 14.69 -38.43
CA THR A 187 -34.12 15.88 -39.22
C THR A 187 -34.80 15.95 -40.60
N THR A 188 -35.45 14.86 -41.04
CA THR A 188 -36.16 14.78 -42.32
C THR A 188 -37.67 15.11 -42.24
N ASP A 189 -38.29 15.13 -41.05
CA ASP A 189 -39.71 15.49 -40.88
C ASP A 189 -39.96 16.36 -39.62
N PRO A 190 -40.47 17.59 -39.75
CA PRO A 190 -40.66 18.52 -38.64
C PRO A 190 -41.93 18.19 -37.86
N THR A 191 -41.89 17.18 -36.99
CA THR A 191 -42.92 17.02 -35.93
C THR A 191 -42.38 17.58 -34.62
N GLU A 192 -42.81 18.80 -34.27
CA GLU A 192 -42.37 19.52 -33.07
C GLU A 192 -42.54 18.72 -31.77
N ILE A 193 -43.54 17.81 -31.73
CA ILE A 193 -43.84 16.94 -30.58
C ILE A 193 -42.71 15.94 -30.31
N ILE A 194 -42.12 15.32 -31.34
CA ILE A 194 -41.06 14.31 -31.17
C ILE A 194 -39.77 14.98 -30.69
N ASN A 195 -39.44 16.16 -31.23
CA ASN A 195 -38.29 16.94 -30.80
C ASN A 195 -38.44 17.47 -29.37
N ALA A 196 -39.64 17.91 -28.98
CA ALA A 196 -39.93 18.33 -27.61
C ALA A 196 -39.81 17.17 -26.61
N LEU A 197 -40.32 15.98 -26.96
CA LEU A 197 -40.17 14.77 -26.14
C LEU A 197 -38.71 14.35 -26.00
N ALA A 198 -37.95 14.39 -27.09
CA ALA A 198 -36.54 14.03 -27.12
C ALA A 198 -35.68 15.01 -26.30
N ALA A 199 -35.95 16.31 -26.39
CA ALA A 199 -35.32 17.33 -25.55
C ALA A 199 -35.66 17.13 -24.06
N GLY A 200 -36.92 16.82 -23.75
CA GLY A 200 -37.36 16.50 -22.39
C GLY A 200 -36.67 15.25 -21.82
N ALA A 201 -36.49 14.21 -22.64
CA ALA A 201 -35.73 13.02 -22.26
C ALA A 201 -34.27 13.35 -21.97
N THR A 202 -33.59 14.09 -22.86
CA THR A 202 -32.20 14.52 -22.64
C THR A 202 -32.05 15.33 -21.35
N PHE A 203 -32.97 16.25 -21.08
CA PHE A 203 -32.98 17.02 -19.83
C PHE A 203 -33.17 16.11 -18.60
N GLY A 204 -34.15 15.20 -18.64
CA GLY A 204 -34.37 14.24 -17.55
C GLY A 204 -33.14 13.36 -17.29
N GLY A 205 -32.45 12.93 -18.34
CA GLY A 205 -31.20 12.19 -18.23
C GLY A 205 -30.08 13.00 -17.59
N LEU A 206 -29.92 14.30 -17.93
CA LEU A 206 -28.95 15.18 -17.28
C LEU A 206 -29.23 15.37 -15.79
N VAL A 207 -30.51 15.50 -15.40
CA VAL A 207 -30.91 15.56 -13.98
C VAL A 207 -30.50 14.30 -13.24
N LEU A 208 -30.63 13.12 -13.86
CA LEU A 208 -30.17 11.86 -13.26
C LEU A 208 -28.65 11.76 -13.13
N ILE A 209 -27.89 12.29 -14.10
CA ILE A 209 -26.42 12.40 -13.98
C ILE A 209 -26.05 13.30 -12.80
N LEU A 210 -26.67 14.47 -12.69
CA LEU A 210 -26.43 15.37 -11.56
C LEU A 210 -26.81 14.72 -10.23
N ALA A 211 -27.95 14.02 -10.17
CA ALA A 211 -28.36 13.26 -8.99
C ALA A 211 -27.35 12.17 -8.63
N SER A 212 -26.84 11.42 -9.62
CA SER A 212 -25.79 10.42 -9.43
C SER A 212 -24.52 11.03 -8.80
N TRP A 213 -24.09 12.19 -9.28
CA TRP A 213 -22.95 12.92 -8.72
C TRP A 213 -23.19 13.36 -7.27
N VAL A 214 -24.37 13.90 -6.97
CA VAL A 214 -24.73 14.32 -5.61
C VAL A 214 -24.80 13.14 -4.65
N ILE A 215 -25.40 12.01 -5.08
CA ILE A 215 -25.44 10.77 -4.30
C ILE A 215 -24.02 10.26 -4.06
N SER A 216 -23.17 10.25 -5.09
CA SER A 216 -21.77 9.83 -4.99
C SER A 216 -20.99 10.69 -4.00
N LEU A 217 -21.18 12.02 -4.03
CA LEU A 217 -20.56 12.94 -3.09
C LEU A 217 -21.02 12.64 -1.65
N GLY A 218 -22.33 12.52 -1.42
CA GLY A 218 -22.87 12.21 -0.10
C GLY A 218 -22.35 10.88 0.47
N ILE A 219 -22.27 9.84 -0.36
CA ILE A 219 -21.68 8.54 0.02
C ILE A 219 -20.20 8.70 0.33
N SER A 220 -19.46 9.45 -0.48
CA SER A 220 -18.01 9.66 -0.30
C SER A 220 -17.68 10.34 1.02
N LEU A 221 -18.49 11.29 1.48
CA LEU A 221 -18.31 11.94 2.79
C LEU A 221 -18.25 10.93 3.95
N TYR A 222 -18.99 9.82 3.85
CA TYR A 222 -18.94 8.75 4.86
C TYR A 222 -17.91 7.67 4.52
N VAL A 223 -17.93 7.18 3.27
CA VAL A 223 -17.17 6.01 2.84
C VAL A 223 -15.68 6.30 2.77
N TYR A 224 -15.27 7.46 2.26
CA TYR A 224 -13.85 7.76 2.10
C TYR A 224 -13.11 7.82 3.45
N PRO A 225 -13.54 8.62 4.44
CA PRO A 225 -12.90 8.63 5.76
C PRO A 225 -12.88 7.25 6.43
N TYR A 226 -13.97 6.50 6.29
CA TYR A 226 -14.08 5.18 6.88
C TYR A 226 -13.13 4.17 6.22
N PHE A 227 -13.04 4.20 4.90
CA PHE A 227 -12.17 3.31 4.13
C PHE A 227 -10.70 3.55 4.48
N ILE A 228 -10.21 4.79 4.34
CA ILE A 228 -8.80 5.08 4.54
C ILE A 228 -8.36 4.86 6.00
N THR A 229 -9.23 5.14 6.98
CA THR A 229 -8.97 4.78 8.40
C THR A 229 -8.93 3.26 8.56
N SER A 230 -9.75 2.50 7.83
CA SER A 230 -9.70 1.03 7.84
C SER A 230 -8.40 0.50 7.25
N VAL A 231 -7.85 1.14 6.21
CA VAL A 231 -6.53 0.80 5.67
C VAL A 231 -5.43 1.15 6.69
N ALA A 232 -5.54 2.27 7.40
CA ALA A 232 -4.59 2.64 8.46
C ALA A 232 -4.62 1.66 9.66
N VAL A 233 -5.80 1.22 10.09
CA VAL A 233 -5.92 0.16 11.11
C VAL A 233 -5.35 -1.17 10.60
N PHE A 234 -5.59 -1.49 9.32
CA PHE A 234 -5.03 -2.69 8.70
C PHE A 234 -3.50 -2.63 8.64
N TYR A 235 -2.92 -1.45 8.42
CA TYR A 235 -1.49 -1.22 8.52
C TYR A 235 -0.96 -1.49 9.92
N ASP A 236 -1.57 -0.93 10.97
CA ASP A 236 -1.14 -1.15 12.36
C ASP A 236 -1.22 -2.65 12.74
N ASP A 237 -2.23 -3.39 12.26
CA ASP A 237 -2.35 -4.84 12.43
C ASP A 237 -1.20 -5.61 11.76
N LEU A 238 -0.76 -5.18 10.57
CA LEU A 238 0.37 -5.79 9.87
C LEU A 238 1.71 -5.43 10.53
N TYR A 239 1.86 -4.18 10.94
CA TYR A 239 3.07 -3.68 11.58
C TYR A 239 3.33 -4.42 12.90
N ALA A 240 2.31 -4.56 13.74
CA ALA A 240 2.40 -5.32 14.99
C ALA A 240 2.72 -6.81 14.77
N ALA A 241 2.19 -7.43 13.72
CA ALA A 241 2.49 -8.81 13.38
C ALA A 241 3.95 -9.00 12.90
N ASN A 242 4.47 -8.04 12.13
CA ASN A 242 5.86 -8.05 11.70
C ASN A 242 6.81 -7.88 12.89
N GLU A 243 6.56 -6.91 13.79
CA GLU A 243 7.38 -6.73 14.99
C GLU A 243 7.41 -7.98 15.88
N ALA A 244 6.25 -8.63 16.08
CA ALA A 244 6.18 -9.88 16.84
C ALA A 244 7.01 -11.01 16.20
N THR A 245 7.06 -11.05 14.87
CA THR A 245 7.87 -12.04 14.15
C THR A 245 9.36 -11.78 14.34
N TYR A 246 9.80 -10.51 14.31
CA TYR A 246 11.19 -10.14 14.59
C TYR A 246 11.58 -10.45 16.04
N THR A 247 10.70 -10.22 17.01
CA THR A 247 10.97 -10.57 18.40
C THR A 247 11.08 -12.08 18.59
N ASP A 248 10.22 -12.88 17.94
CA ASP A 248 10.32 -14.34 18.04
C ASP A 248 11.59 -14.87 17.36
N GLU A 249 11.95 -14.38 16.17
CA GLU A 249 13.20 -14.78 15.48
C GLU A 249 14.45 -14.38 16.28
N THR A 250 14.48 -13.18 16.87
CA THR A 250 15.61 -12.74 17.70
C THR A 250 15.72 -13.53 19.00
N VAL A 251 14.61 -13.85 19.66
CA VAL A 251 14.59 -14.73 20.84
C VAL A 251 15.08 -16.14 20.49
N ILE A 252 14.67 -16.71 19.36
CA ILE A 252 15.16 -18.01 18.90
C ILE A 252 16.67 -17.95 18.62
N VAL A 253 17.18 -16.89 17.99
CA VAL A 253 18.62 -16.73 17.72
C VAL A 253 19.42 -16.50 19.00
N GLU A 254 18.86 -15.82 20.01
CA GLU A 254 19.51 -15.66 21.32
C GLU A 254 19.50 -16.97 22.14
N GLU A 255 18.44 -17.77 22.07
CA GLU A 255 18.40 -19.12 22.67
C GLU A 255 19.32 -20.11 21.92
N GLU A 256 19.47 -19.94 20.60
CA GLU A 256 20.37 -20.72 19.74
C GLU A 256 21.77 -20.08 19.62
N VAL A 257 22.23 -19.33 20.62
CA VAL A 257 23.67 -19.09 20.79
C VAL A 257 24.27 -20.36 21.36
N VAL A 258 24.54 -21.33 20.49
CA VAL A 258 25.52 -22.39 20.75
C VAL A 258 26.84 -21.68 21.01
N ASP A 259 27.25 -21.63 22.28
CA ASP A 259 28.54 -21.09 22.69
C ASP A 259 29.63 -21.76 21.85
N PRO A 260 30.31 -21.02 20.95
CA PRO A 260 31.35 -21.59 20.09
C PRO A 260 32.56 -22.10 20.89
N PHE A 261 32.57 -21.87 22.21
CA PHE A 261 33.60 -22.28 23.15
C PHE A 261 33.06 -23.14 24.30
N ALA A 262 31.79 -23.56 24.28
CA ALA A 262 31.31 -24.56 25.21
C ALA A 262 32.04 -25.87 24.88
N LYS A 263 32.96 -26.26 25.75
CA LYS A 263 33.59 -27.58 25.70
C LYS A 263 32.48 -28.63 25.72
N SER A 264 32.28 -29.31 24.59
CA SER A 264 31.67 -30.63 24.60
C SER A 264 32.62 -31.55 25.38
N GLU A 265 32.29 -31.85 26.63
CA GLU A 265 33.06 -32.78 27.48
C GLU A 265 32.82 -34.26 27.15
N GLU A 266 32.35 -34.59 25.94
CA GLU A 266 32.33 -35.96 25.46
C GLU A 266 33.35 -36.11 24.32
N ASP A 267 34.52 -36.63 24.70
CA ASP A 267 35.55 -37.11 23.77
C ASP A 267 34.97 -38.30 22.98
N PRO A 268 34.78 -38.18 21.65
CA PRO A 268 34.20 -39.25 20.83
C PRO A 268 35.11 -40.47 20.70
N PHE A 269 36.33 -40.43 21.26
CA PHE A 269 37.35 -41.47 21.16
C PHE A 269 37.74 -42.07 22.52
N ALA A 270 36.96 -41.80 23.57
CA ALA A 270 37.25 -42.30 24.92
C ALA A 270 37.25 -43.85 25.05
N ASP A 271 36.75 -44.58 24.05
CA ASP A 271 36.68 -46.04 24.06
C ASP A 271 37.49 -46.71 22.92
N ASP A 272 38.50 -46.04 22.37
CA ASP A 272 39.48 -46.71 21.51
C ASP A 272 40.53 -47.40 22.40
N THR A 273 40.20 -48.61 22.88
CA THR A 273 41.19 -49.52 23.47
C THR A 273 42.16 -49.98 22.37
N HIS A 274 43.22 -49.20 22.15
CA HIS A 274 44.35 -49.65 21.34
C HIS A 274 45.05 -50.82 22.04
N PRO A 275 45.26 -51.97 21.37
CA PRO A 275 46.05 -53.07 21.95
C PRO A 275 47.51 -52.63 22.13
N GLU A 276 48.03 -52.72 23.36
CA GLU A 276 49.44 -52.43 23.66
C GLU A 276 50.36 -53.33 22.83
N GLY A 277 51.30 -52.73 22.09
CA GLY A 277 52.36 -53.50 21.43
C GLY A 277 52.86 -53.02 20.06
N PHE A 278 52.43 -51.86 19.56
CA PHE A 278 52.96 -51.31 18.30
C PHE A 278 53.51 -49.90 18.49
N GLY A 279 54.69 -49.82 19.13
CA GLY A 279 55.52 -48.63 19.21
C GLY A 279 56.95 -48.95 18.75
N PRO A 280 57.64 -48.03 18.06
CA PRO A 280 58.90 -48.28 17.35
C PRO A 280 60.14 -48.55 18.24
N GLU A 281 59.98 -48.74 19.55
CA GLU A 281 61.11 -48.88 20.50
C GLU A 281 61.63 -50.32 20.68
N THR A 282 61.24 -51.28 19.83
CA THR A 282 61.66 -52.70 19.99
C THR A 282 62.75 -53.18 19.04
N THR A 283 63.35 -52.31 18.24
CA THR A 283 64.50 -52.71 17.40
C THR A 283 65.83 -52.36 18.07
N LYS A 284 66.49 -53.39 18.59
CA LYS A 284 67.89 -53.36 19.09
C LYS A 284 68.84 -52.86 17.98
N GLU A 285 69.74 -51.94 18.35
CA GLU A 285 70.82 -51.42 17.50
C GLU A 285 71.77 -52.55 17.01
N PRO A 286 72.09 -52.61 15.71
CA PRO A 286 73.22 -53.39 15.20
C PRO A 286 74.53 -52.59 15.28
N GLU A 287 75.60 -53.24 15.74
CA GLU A 287 76.96 -52.68 15.91
C GLU A 287 77.61 -52.21 14.59
N ALA A 288 78.37 -51.12 14.67
CA ALA A 288 79.02 -50.43 13.55
C ALA A 288 80.34 -51.10 13.07
N PRO A 289 80.58 -51.22 11.75
CA PRO A 289 81.92 -51.42 11.19
C PRO A 289 82.64 -50.07 10.94
N LYS A 290 83.95 -50.06 11.20
CA LYS A 290 84.86 -48.90 11.25
C LYS A 290 85.21 -48.31 9.87
N ASP A 291 85.50 -47.00 9.91
CA ASP A 291 86.06 -46.13 8.85
C ASP A 291 87.25 -46.73 8.09
N GLU A 292 87.23 -46.56 6.76
CA GLU A 292 88.46 -46.39 5.96
C GLU A 292 88.25 -45.26 4.92
N ASN A 293 88.83 -44.11 5.25
CA ASN A 293 89.49 -43.15 4.36
C ASN A 293 88.65 -42.22 3.42
N GLU A 294 88.56 -40.96 3.86
CA GLU A 294 88.70 -39.68 3.12
C GLU A 294 89.59 -39.70 1.83
N PRO A 295 89.77 -38.59 1.07
CA PRO A 295 88.88 -37.51 0.61
C PRO A 295 89.07 -37.18 -0.91
N LYS A 296 88.25 -36.23 -1.40
CA LYS A 296 88.28 -35.51 -2.70
C LYS A 296 87.62 -36.19 -3.92
#